data_AF-A0A665VE57-F1
#
_entry.id   AF-A0A665VE57-F1
#
_cell.length_a   1.000
_cell.length_b   1.000
_cell.length_c   1.000
_cell.angle_alpha   90.00
_cell.angle_beta   90.00
_cell.angle_gamma   90.00
#
_symmetry.space_group_name_H-M   'P 1'
#
loop_
_entity.id
_entity.type
_entity.pdbx_description
1 polymer ?
#
loop_
_entity_poly.entity_id
_entity_poly.type
_entity_poly.pdbx_seq_one_letter_code
_entity_poly.pdbx_strand_id
1 'polypeptide(L)'
;MEFLLQVLFYPLPTPAIISLFALAAATLFYLNTRPSPLRSPTNLKHQTVGIKDGARKSALLEGNNNLISYLYEDTKTIYEVFMRGLRVSGNGQCLGYRKPGRPYQWLKYKQVSDRAELFGSGLIHRGLKSGQETFIGIFAQNRPEWIIGELACYTYSMVAVPLYDTLGPEALVFIIDRADITAVLCDNQKKAETLLQNRENGQSPVLKTIVLMDPFDPQLVERGAQCGVDIRRSPPPKPEDLSIICFTSGTTGDPKGAMLTHENVVSDAAGVIKSFEVPGPDVSISFLPLAHMFERVVQTVLYSAGAKVGFFQGDIRLLPDDMKTLQPTIFPVVPRLLNRVYDKVSRRRVLVCRSALNINSKLLVLSFQTTVFYFIFGI
;
A
#
# COMPACT_ATOMS: atom_id res chain seq x y z
N MET A 1 66.58 16.64 6.73
CA MET A 1 65.81 17.86 7.10
C MET A 1 65.96 18.95 6.05
N GLU A 2 67.16 19.22 5.54
CA GLU A 2 67.39 20.19 4.45
C GLU A 2 66.71 19.83 3.12
N PHE A 3 66.64 18.56 2.72
CA PHE A 3 65.93 18.13 1.51
C PHE A 3 64.42 18.45 1.56
N LEU A 4 63.80 18.30 2.73
CA LEU A 4 62.39 18.63 2.95
C LEU A 4 62.14 20.14 2.88
N LEU A 5 63.07 20.94 3.41
CA LEU A 5 63.02 22.40 3.32
C LEU A 5 63.24 22.89 1.88
N GLN A 6 64.15 22.27 1.10
CA GLN A 6 64.33 22.61 -0.31
C GLN A 6 63.08 22.30 -1.14
N VAL A 7 62.42 21.16 -0.92
CA VAL A 7 61.17 20.82 -1.63
C VAL A 7 60.01 21.75 -1.24
N LEU A 8 59.98 22.25 0.00
CA LEU A 8 58.95 23.18 0.48
C LEU A 8 59.17 24.64 0.06
N PHE A 9 60.42 25.06 -0.18
CA PHE A 9 60.78 26.47 -0.43
C PHE A 9 61.40 26.76 -1.81
N TYR A 10 61.51 25.78 -2.72
CA TYR A 10 61.91 26.04 -4.11
C TYR A 10 60.73 26.66 -4.88
N PRO A 11 60.94 27.73 -5.69
CA PRO A 11 59.87 28.31 -6.49
C PRO A 11 59.34 27.25 -7.45
N LEU A 12 58.08 26.86 -7.25
CA LEU A 12 57.39 25.93 -8.13
C LEU A 12 57.46 26.49 -9.57
N PRO A 13 57.76 25.66 -10.58
CA PRO A 13 57.72 26.12 -11.96
C PRO A 13 56.31 26.63 -12.27
N THR A 14 56.20 27.70 -13.07
CA THR A 14 54.94 28.39 -13.39
C THR A 14 53.78 27.44 -13.74
N PRO A 15 53.96 26.36 -14.53
CA PRO A 15 52.90 25.39 -14.80
C PRO A 15 52.36 24.67 -13.55
N ALA A 16 53.20 24.40 -12.56
CA ALA A 16 52.79 23.77 -11.30
C ALA A 16 51.96 24.72 -10.43
N ILE A 17 52.34 26.01 -10.39
CA ILE A 17 51.55 27.05 -9.71
C ILE A 17 50.17 27.21 -10.37
N ILE A 18 50.11 27.30 -11.70
CA ILE A 18 48.85 27.39 -12.45
C ILE A 18 47.97 26.16 -12.19
N SER A 19 48.56 24.97 -12.16
CA SER A 19 47.83 23.72 -11.88
C SER A 19 47.26 23.67 -10.47
N LEU A 20 48.00 24.16 -9.47
CA LEU A 20 47.54 24.29 -8.09
C LEU A 20 46.38 25.28 -7.97
N PHE A 21 46.44 26.43 -8.65
CA PHE A 21 45.34 27.39 -8.67
C PHE A 21 44.10 26.84 -9.39
N ALA A 22 44.30 26.13 -10.51
CA ALA A 22 43.21 25.48 -11.23
C ALA A 22 42.54 24.40 -10.38
N LEU A 23 43.33 23.57 -9.69
CA LEU A 23 42.83 22.54 -8.78
C LEU A 23 42.11 23.16 -7.57
N ALA A 24 42.66 24.23 -6.99
CA ALA A 24 42.04 24.95 -5.89
C ALA A 24 40.71 25.58 -6.31
N ALA A 25 40.67 26.26 -7.46
CA ALA A 25 39.45 26.84 -8.01
C ALA A 25 38.40 25.78 -8.35
N ALA A 26 38.81 24.67 -8.97
CA ALA A 26 37.92 23.54 -9.27
C ALA A 26 37.39 22.88 -7.99
N THR A 27 38.24 22.70 -6.98
CA THR A 27 37.83 22.18 -5.67
C THR A 27 36.87 23.14 -4.97
N LEU A 28 37.14 24.45 -4.97
CA LEU A 28 36.26 25.44 -4.35
C LEU A 28 34.91 25.49 -5.08
N PHE A 29 34.93 25.48 -6.41
CA PHE A 29 33.74 25.42 -7.24
C PHE A 29 32.94 24.15 -6.96
N TYR A 30 33.59 22.99 -6.89
CA TYR A 30 32.94 21.73 -6.53
C TYR A 30 32.37 21.78 -5.11
N LEU A 31 33.11 22.27 -4.11
CA LEU A 31 32.62 22.35 -2.73
C LEU A 31 31.44 23.32 -2.57
N ASN A 32 31.40 24.40 -3.36
CA ASN A 32 30.32 25.38 -3.35
C ASN A 32 29.10 24.98 -4.19
N THR A 33 29.30 24.16 -5.23
CA THR A 33 28.22 23.73 -6.14
C THR A 33 27.78 22.29 -5.94
N ARG A 34 28.50 21.50 -5.13
CA ARG A 34 28.13 20.12 -4.84
C ARG A 34 26.77 20.11 -4.14
N PRO A 35 25.89 19.15 -4.49
CA PRO A 35 24.69 18.95 -3.72
C PRO A 35 25.05 18.67 -2.27
N SER A 36 24.32 19.28 -1.33
CA SER A 36 24.43 18.89 0.07
C SER A 36 24.08 17.41 0.20
N PRO A 37 24.78 16.65 1.07
CA PRO A 37 24.39 15.28 1.35
C PRO A 37 22.92 15.25 1.78
N LEU A 38 22.12 14.43 1.09
CA LEU A 38 20.75 14.17 1.52
C LEU A 38 20.83 13.51 2.89
N ARG A 39 20.43 14.25 3.93
CA ARG A 39 20.28 13.67 5.27
C ARG A 39 18.99 12.85 5.27
N SER A 40 19.07 11.62 5.76
CA SER A 40 17.88 10.80 5.97
C SER A 40 16.88 11.57 6.84
N PRO A 41 15.60 11.70 6.44
CA PRO A 41 14.59 12.35 7.27
C PRO A 41 14.31 11.54 8.55
N THR A 42 14.73 10.28 8.60
CA THR A 42 14.56 9.38 9.74
C THR A 42 15.92 8.99 10.34
N ASN A 43 16.00 8.95 11.67
CA ASN A 43 17.18 8.41 12.35
C ASN A 43 17.28 6.89 12.13
N LEU A 44 18.31 6.45 11.40
CA LEU A 44 18.53 5.03 11.12
C LEU A 44 18.83 4.18 12.37
N LYS A 45 19.17 4.81 13.50
CA LYS A 45 19.32 4.11 14.78
C LYS A 45 17.99 3.79 15.45
N HIS A 46 16.88 4.37 14.99
CA HIS A 46 15.51 4.10 15.49
C HIS A 46 14.79 3.03 14.67
N GLN A 47 15.54 2.15 13.99
CA GLN A 47 14.96 0.97 13.34
C GLN A 47 14.45 -0.03 14.37
N THR A 48 13.67 -1.02 13.92
CA THR A 48 13.14 -2.04 14.83
C THR A 48 14.26 -2.74 15.63
N VAL A 49 14.02 -3.04 16.90
CA VAL A 49 14.95 -3.74 17.79
C VAL A 49 14.51 -5.19 17.98
N GLY A 50 15.47 -6.11 18.08
CA GLY A 50 15.21 -7.51 18.40
C GLY A 50 14.60 -7.67 19.78
N ILE A 51 13.63 -8.56 19.90
CA ILE A 51 13.14 -9.05 21.19
C ILE A 51 13.45 -10.55 21.31
N LYS A 52 13.26 -11.09 22.52
CA LYS A 52 13.40 -12.53 22.78
C LYS A 52 12.53 -13.32 21.77
N ASP A 53 13.03 -14.47 21.32
CA ASP A 53 12.37 -15.37 20.36
C ASP A 53 12.35 -14.92 18.87
N GLY A 54 13.19 -13.94 18.50
CA GLY A 54 13.45 -13.58 17.10
C GLY A 54 12.44 -12.62 16.48
N ALA A 55 11.41 -12.22 17.23
CA ALA A 55 10.51 -11.13 16.85
C ALA A 55 11.22 -9.76 17.00
N ARG A 56 10.59 -8.71 16.48
CA ARG A 56 11.10 -7.34 16.56
C ARG A 56 10.03 -6.34 16.92
N LYS A 57 10.41 -5.30 17.65
CA LYS A 57 9.55 -4.18 18.03
C LYS A 57 10.10 -2.85 17.53
N SER A 58 9.28 -1.80 17.50
CA SER A 58 9.77 -0.45 17.20
C SER A 58 10.80 0.01 18.24
N ALA A 59 11.87 0.69 17.80
CA ALA A 59 12.79 1.38 18.72
C ALA A 59 12.10 2.50 19.51
N LEU A 60 10.94 2.99 19.06
CA LEU A 60 10.18 4.04 19.75
C LEU A 60 9.49 3.57 21.05
N LEU A 61 9.69 2.31 21.43
CA LEU A 61 9.17 1.67 22.64
C LEU A 61 10.30 1.41 23.66
N GLU A 62 11.22 2.36 23.83
CA GLU A 62 12.29 2.26 24.83
C GLU A 62 11.69 2.11 26.24
N GLY A 63 12.11 1.09 26.99
CA GLY A 63 11.66 0.84 28.37
C GLY A 63 10.25 0.27 28.55
N ASN A 64 9.43 0.21 27.50
CA ASN A 64 8.07 -0.35 27.55
C ASN A 64 7.89 -1.42 26.46
N ASN A 65 7.44 -2.62 26.82
CA ASN A 65 7.13 -3.68 25.85
C ASN A 65 5.66 -3.70 25.45
N ASN A 66 4.83 -2.79 25.98
CA ASN A 66 3.43 -2.68 25.59
C ASN A 66 3.35 -2.21 24.14
N LEU A 67 2.64 -2.99 23.33
CA LEU A 67 2.31 -2.64 21.96
C LEU A 67 1.43 -1.39 21.95
N ILE A 68 1.64 -0.54 20.94
CA ILE A 68 0.71 0.55 20.65
C ILE A 68 -0.43 -0.06 19.85
N SER A 69 -1.57 -0.33 20.50
CA SER A 69 -2.75 -0.90 19.82
C SER A 69 -3.40 0.09 18.86
N TYR A 70 -3.43 1.38 19.21
CA TYR A 70 -4.00 2.46 18.40
C TYR A 70 -3.35 3.81 18.75
N LEU A 71 -3.46 4.78 17.84
CA LEU A 71 -2.98 6.15 18.07
C LEU A 71 -4.10 7.11 18.49
N TYR A 72 -5.32 6.90 17.98
CA TYR A 72 -6.48 7.70 18.29
C TYR A 72 -7.56 6.82 18.94
N GLU A 73 -8.22 7.34 19.98
CA GLU A 73 -9.30 6.62 20.69
C GLU A 73 -10.48 6.25 19.78
N ASP A 74 -10.66 6.98 18.69
CA ASP A 74 -11.69 6.77 17.68
C ASP A 74 -11.21 5.94 16.46
N THR A 75 -10.11 5.19 16.60
CA THR A 75 -9.54 4.31 15.58
C THR A 75 -9.00 3.02 16.19
N LYS A 76 -9.85 2.18 16.77
CA LYS A 76 -9.48 0.86 17.29
C LYS A 76 -9.72 -0.26 16.28
N THR A 77 -10.55 0.02 15.27
CA THR A 77 -10.72 -0.85 14.10
C THR A 77 -10.43 -0.14 12.77
N ILE A 78 -10.18 -0.93 11.72
CA ILE A 78 -9.99 -0.40 10.36
C ILE A 78 -11.27 0.30 9.85
N TYR A 79 -12.44 -0.18 10.26
CA TYR A 79 -13.72 0.52 10.00
C TYR A 79 -13.69 1.93 10.61
N GLU A 80 -13.31 2.03 11.88
CA GLU A 80 -13.20 3.30 12.59
C GLU A 80 -12.11 4.22 11.99
N VAL A 81 -10.98 3.66 11.54
CA VAL A 81 -9.96 4.39 10.78
C VAL A 81 -10.57 5.07 9.54
N PHE A 82 -11.40 4.35 8.78
CA PHE A 82 -12.06 4.93 7.62
C PHE A 82 -13.08 6.03 8.03
N MET A 83 -13.86 5.79 9.09
CA MET A 83 -14.82 6.76 9.60
C MET A 83 -14.15 8.02 10.17
N ARG A 84 -12.96 7.88 10.75
CA ARG A 84 -12.10 9.01 11.09
C ARG A 84 -11.70 9.77 9.83
N GLY A 85 -11.22 9.08 8.80
CA GLY A 85 -10.86 9.69 7.51
C GLY A 85 -11.99 10.53 6.91
N LEU A 86 -13.22 9.99 6.93
CA LEU A 86 -14.41 10.72 6.50
C LEU A 86 -14.63 12.02 7.30
N ARG A 87 -14.50 11.97 8.63
CA ARG A 87 -14.68 13.12 9.52
C ARG A 87 -13.57 14.16 9.35
N VAL A 88 -12.30 13.74 9.43
CA VAL A 88 -11.15 14.66 9.41
C VAL A 88 -10.93 15.30 8.04
N SER A 89 -11.30 14.60 6.95
CA SER A 89 -11.26 15.18 5.60
C SER A 89 -12.42 16.13 5.30
N GLY A 90 -13.46 16.19 6.15
CA GLY A 90 -14.69 16.91 5.86
C GLY A 90 -15.40 16.37 4.61
N ASN A 91 -15.44 15.04 4.44
CA ASN A 91 -15.92 14.36 3.23
C ASN A 91 -15.13 14.76 1.97
N GLY A 92 -13.80 14.79 2.08
CA GLY A 92 -12.88 15.09 0.98
C GLY A 92 -12.82 13.99 -0.08
N GLN A 93 -11.97 14.20 -1.09
CA GLN A 93 -11.63 13.16 -2.08
C GLN A 93 -10.98 11.97 -1.37
N CYS A 94 -11.35 10.75 -1.75
CA CYS A 94 -10.89 9.51 -1.12
C CYS A 94 -10.22 8.59 -2.13
N LEU A 95 -10.98 8.05 -3.09
CA LEU A 95 -10.49 7.06 -4.06
C LEU A 95 -10.51 7.66 -5.47
N GLY A 96 -9.35 7.74 -6.10
CA GLY A 96 -9.17 8.29 -7.43
C GLY A 96 -8.85 7.21 -8.45
N TYR A 97 -9.47 7.23 -9.62
CA TYR A 97 -9.11 6.35 -10.73
C TYR A 97 -9.05 7.12 -12.04
N ARG A 98 -8.34 6.61 -13.04
CA ARG A 98 -8.28 7.24 -14.36
C ARG A 98 -8.20 6.23 -15.50
N LYS A 99 -8.65 6.66 -16.67
CA LYS A 99 -8.40 5.99 -17.95
C LYS A 99 -7.14 6.59 -18.60
N PRO A 100 -6.46 5.86 -19.51
CA PRO A 100 -5.31 6.40 -20.23
C PRO A 100 -5.60 7.76 -20.87
N GLY A 101 -4.68 8.72 -20.65
CA GLY A 101 -4.79 10.07 -21.20
C GLY A 101 -5.90 10.94 -20.60
N ARG A 102 -6.60 10.49 -19.55
CA ARG A 102 -7.64 11.26 -18.87
C ARG A 102 -7.20 11.68 -17.46
N PRO A 103 -7.77 12.75 -16.89
CA PRO A 103 -7.52 13.13 -15.49
C PRO A 103 -8.13 12.09 -14.52
N TYR A 104 -7.69 12.15 -13.26
CA TYR A 104 -8.28 11.37 -12.18
C TYR A 104 -9.72 11.79 -11.90
N GLN A 105 -10.61 10.81 -11.80
CA GLN A 105 -11.96 10.91 -11.29
C GLN A 105 -11.96 10.44 -9.83
N TRP A 106 -12.67 11.15 -8.96
CA TRP A 106 -12.59 10.94 -7.50
C TRP A 106 -13.93 10.60 -6.90
N LEU A 107 -13.95 9.57 -6.06
CA LEU A 107 -15.00 9.31 -5.10
C LEU A 107 -14.66 10.03 -3.80
N LYS A 108 -15.65 10.70 -3.20
CA LYS A 108 -15.54 11.25 -1.85
C LYS A 108 -15.69 10.17 -0.79
N TYR A 109 -15.16 10.39 0.41
CA TYR A 109 -15.26 9.45 1.53
C TYR A 109 -16.70 8.96 1.78
N LYS A 110 -17.69 9.85 1.77
CA LYS A 110 -19.10 9.48 1.97
C LYS A 110 -19.62 8.60 0.84
N GLN A 111 -19.25 8.89 -0.41
CA GLN A 111 -19.64 8.04 -1.54
C GLN A 111 -19.05 6.64 -1.44
N VAL A 112 -17.83 6.52 -0.92
CA VAL A 112 -17.19 5.21 -0.69
C VAL A 112 -17.90 4.46 0.43
N SER A 113 -18.16 5.11 1.57
CA SER A 113 -18.90 4.53 2.69
C SER A 113 -20.31 4.09 2.29
N ASP A 114 -21.01 4.91 1.51
CA ASP A 114 -22.39 4.62 1.08
C ASP A 114 -22.42 3.43 0.12
N ARG A 115 -21.46 3.37 -0.81
CA ARG A 115 -21.31 2.22 -1.70
C ARG A 115 -20.96 0.95 -0.92
N ALA A 116 -20.14 1.04 0.12
CA ALA A 116 -19.79 -0.09 0.97
C ALA A 116 -21.00 -0.59 1.79
N GLU A 117 -21.79 0.32 2.36
CA GLU A 117 -23.02 -0.01 3.11
C GLU A 117 -24.05 -0.67 2.19
N LEU A 118 -24.27 -0.11 0.99
CA LEU A 118 -25.16 -0.67 -0.02
C LEU A 118 -24.67 -2.03 -0.51
N PHE A 119 -23.38 -2.15 -0.84
CA PHE A 119 -22.80 -3.39 -1.34
C PHE A 119 -22.93 -4.52 -0.30
N GLY A 120 -22.54 -4.26 0.95
CA GLY A 120 -22.68 -5.23 2.04
C GLY A 120 -24.14 -5.61 2.31
N SER A 121 -25.08 -4.64 2.26
CA SER A 121 -26.52 -4.94 2.39
C SER A 121 -27.01 -5.89 1.28
N GLY A 122 -26.49 -5.70 0.07
CA GLY A 122 -26.77 -6.58 -1.07
C GLY A 122 -26.26 -8.00 -0.86
N LEU A 123 -25.07 -8.16 -0.27
CA LEU A 123 -24.54 -9.47 0.11
C LEU A 123 -25.44 -10.17 1.14
N ILE A 124 -25.87 -9.46 2.18
CA ILE A 124 -26.79 -9.99 3.20
C ILE A 124 -28.12 -10.41 2.58
N HIS A 125 -28.70 -9.57 1.73
CA HIS A 125 -29.95 -9.89 1.03
C HIS A 125 -29.83 -11.12 0.12
N ARG A 126 -28.64 -11.39 -0.43
CA ARG A 126 -28.33 -12.60 -1.21
C ARG A 126 -28.10 -13.85 -0.35
N GLY A 127 -28.30 -13.76 0.96
CA GLY A 127 -28.27 -14.89 1.88
C GLY A 127 -26.94 -15.07 2.61
N LEU A 128 -25.99 -14.15 2.45
CA LEU A 128 -24.80 -14.14 3.30
C LEU A 128 -25.15 -13.65 4.70
N LYS A 129 -24.43 -14.14 5.71
CA LYS A 129 -24.59 -13.71 7.09
C LYS A 129 -23.63 -12.55 7.38
N SER A 130 -24.00 -11.65 8.27
CA SER A 130 -23.04 -10.72 8.85
C SER A 130 -22.20 -11.43 9.90
N GLY A 131 -21.04 -10.87 10.23
CA GLY A 131 -20.18 -11.36 11.30
C GLY A 131 -19.05 -12.29 10.84
N GLN A 132 -18.31 -12.75 11.84
CA GLN A 132 -16.96 -13.32 11.72
C GLN A 132 -16.90 -14.73 11.11
N GLU A 133 -18.05 -15.34 10.84
CA GLU A 133 -18.18 -16.63 10.14
C GLU A 133 -18.27 -16.47 8.62
N THR A 134 -18.38 -15.24 8.10
CA THR A 134 -18.53 -14.98 6.66
C THR A 134 -17.25 -14.43 6.06
N PHE A 135 -16.66 -15.21 5.15
CA PHE A 135 -15.43 -14.90 4.43
C PHE A 135 -15.75 -14.49 3.00
N ILE A 136 -15.23 -13.34 2.59
CA ILE A 136 -15.48 -12.76 1.28
C ILE A 136 -14.18 -12.73 0.48
N GLY A 137 -14.11 -13.51 -0.59
CA GLY A 137 -12.97 -13.51 -1.50
C GLY A 137 -12.92 -12.23 -2.33
N ILE A 138 -11.76 -11.58 -2.43
CA ILE A 138 -11.58 -10.42 -3.33
C ILE A 138 -10.50 -10.75 -4.36
N PHE A 139 -10.91 -11.10 -5.57
CA PHE A 139 -10.05 -11.45 -6.70
C PHE A 139 -10.00 -10.32 -7.73
N ALA A 140 -9.27 -9.27 -7.40
CA ALA A 140 -9.25 -8.04 -8.17
C ALA A 140 -7.89 -7.34 -8.13
N GLN A 141 -7.50 -6.75 -9.25
CA GLN A 141 -6.42 -5.77 -9.32
C GLN A 141 -6.81 -4.51 -8.56
N ASN A 142 -5.82 -3.71 -8.15
CA ASN A 142 -6.07 -2.47 -7.41
C ASN A 142 -7.00 -1.54 -8.19
N ARG A 143 -8.15 -1.24 -7.57
CA ARG A 143 -9.17 -0.30 -8.05
C ARG A 143 -10.05 0.17 -6.90
N PRO A 144 -10.80 1.27 -7.04
CA PRO A 144 -11.69 1.75 -5.97
C PRO A 144 -12.68 0.71 -5.46
N GLU A 145 -13.23 -0.11 -6.36
CA GLU A 145 -14.20 -1.16 -6.01
C GLU A 145 -13.62 -2.22 -5.08
N TRP A 146 -12.30 -2.45 -5.12
CA TRP A 146 -11.62 -3.34 -4.19
C TRP A 146 -11.77 -2.82 -2.75
N ILE A 147 -11.52 -1.52 -2.53
CA ILE A 147 -11.62 -0.88 -1.22
C ILE A 147 -13.08 -0.77 -0.77
N ILE A 148 -14.00 -0.55 -1.70
CA ILE A 148 -15.44 -0.56 -1.39
C ILE A 148 -15.88 -1.95 -0.92
N GLY A 149 -15.47 -3.02 -1.61
CA GLY A 149 -15.78 -4.39 -1.24
C GLY A 149 -15.18 -4.78 0.12
N GLU A 150 -13.94 -4.37 0.36
CA GLU A 150 -13.28 -4.53 1.65
C GLU A 150 -14.00 -3.78 2.78
N LEU A 151 -14.31 -2.49 2.58
CA LEU A 151 -15.00 -1.68 3.58
C LEU A 151 -16.42 -2.21 3.85
N ALA A 152 -17.07 -2.81 2.86
CA ALA A 152 -18.34 -3.50 3.03
C ALA A 152 -18.19 -4.70 3.97
N CYS A 153 -17.11 -5.48 3.85
CA CYS A 153 -16.83 -6.57 4.78
C CYS A 153 -16.77 -6.04 6.21
N TYR A 154 -15.98 -4.98 6.45
CA TYR A 154 -15.85 -4.38 7.78
C TYR A 154 -17.16 -3.79 8.31
N THR A 155 -17.96 -3.16 7.44
CA THR A 155 -19.25 -2.56 7.82
C THR A 155 -20.24 -3.60 8.35
N TYR A 156 -20.13 -4.86 7.88
CA TYR A 156 -20.98 -5.97 8.30
C TYR A 156 -20.21 -7.03 9.11
N SER A 157 -19.04 -6.68 9.64
CA SER A 157 -18.17 -7.53 10.45
C SER A 157 -17.81 -8.87 9.80
N MET A 158 -17.82 -8.93 8.46
CA MET A 158 -17.33 -10.04 7.65
C MET A 158 -15.81 -9.94 7.47
N VAL A 159 -15.18 -11.04 7.08
CA VAL A 159 -13.73 -11.13 6.91
C VAL A 159 -13.36 -11.07 5.43
N ALA A 160 -12.49 -10.15 5.04
CA ALA A 160 -11.99 -10.07 3.67
C ALA A 160 -10.89 -11.12 3.44
N VAL A 161 -10.89 -11.79 2.29
CA VAL A 161 -9.86 -12.75 1.89
C VAL A 161 -9.36 -12.41 0.49
N PRO A 162 -8.30 -11.60 0.36
CA PRO A 162 -7.76 -11.25 -0.94
C PRO A 162 -7.16 -12.45 -1.66
N LEU A 163 -7.54 -12.60 -2.93
CA LEU A 163 -7.05 -13.64 -3.82
C LEU A 163 -6.04 -13.04 -4.79
N TYR A 164 -4.83 -13.58 -4.79
CA TYR A 164 -3.70 -12.97 -5.49
C TYR A 164 -3.58 -13.50 -6.93
N ASP A 165 -3.46 -12.58 -7.90
CA ASP A 165 -3.36 -12.93 -9.33
C ASP A 165 -2.18 -13.86 -9.66
N THR A 166 -1.10 -13.79 -8.88
CA THR A 166 0.13 -14.56 -9.15
C THR A 166 0.22 -15.89 -8.42
N LEU A 167 -0.77 -16.26 -7.59
CA LEU A 167 -0.72 -17.54 -6.87
C LEU A 167 -1.08 -18.74 -7.76
N GLY A 168 -1.73 -18.50 -8.90
CA GLY A 168 -2.15 -19.54 -9.84
C GLY A 168 -3.48 -20.21 -9.45
N PRO A 169 -4.11 -20.92 -10.39
CA PRO A 169 -5.46 -21.46 -10.23
C PRO A 169 -5.57 -22.53 -9.13
N GLU A 170 -4.55 -23.36 -8.95
CA GLU A 170 -4.52 -24.41 -7.92
C GLU A 170 -4.56 -23.81 -6.51
N ALA A 171 -3.78 -22.75 -6.28
CA ALA A 171 -3.81 -22.03 -5.02
C ALA A 171 -5.16 -21.31 -4.79
N LEU A 172 -5.81 -20.80 -5.83
CA LEU A 172 -7.15 -20.19 -5.70
C LEU A 172 -8.18 -21.22 -5.23
N VAL A 173 -8.19 -22.41 -5.84
CA VAL A 173 -9.05 -23.52 -5.43
C VAL A 173 -8.80 -23.87 -3.97
N PHE A 174 -7.53 -24.08 -3.61
CA PHE A 174 -7.13 -24.41 -2.25
C PHE A 174 -7.62 -23.37 -1.24
N ILE A 175 -7.42 -22.07 -1.53
CA ILE A 175 -7.79 -20.98 -0.63
C ILE A 175 -9.31 -20.90 -0.46
N ILE A 176 -10.06 -20.97 -1.56
CA ILE A 176 -11.52 -20.89 -1.55
C ILE A 176 -12.11 -22.02 -0.70
N ASP A 177 -11.62 -23.24 -0.87
CA ASP A 177 -12.12 -24.40 -0.12
C ASP A 177 -11.65 -24.35 1.34
N ARG A 178 -10.37 -24.03 1.58
CA ARG A 178 -9.77 -23.99 2.92
C ARG A 178 -10.39 -22.95 3.84
N ALA A 179 -10.80 -21.81 3.30
CA ALA A 179 -11.42 -20.71 4.05
C ALA A 179 -12.95 -20.69 3.91
N ASP A 180 -13.56 -21.74 3.34
CA ASP A 180 -15.01 -21.86 3.12
C ASP A 180 -15.63 -20.61 2.47
N ILE A 181 -14.97 -20.10 1.43
CA ILE A 181 -15.35 -18.86 0.76
C ILE A 181 -16.54 -19.13 -0.17
N THR A 182 -17.72 -18.72 0.28
CA THR A 182 -18.96 -18.90 -0.48
C THR A 182 -19.21 -17.80 -1.51
N ALA A 183 -18.59 -16.63 -1.36
CA ALA A 183 -18.72 -15.50 -2.28
C ALA A 183 -17.37 -14.87 -2.65
N VAL A 184 -17.17 -14.58 -3.93
CA VAL A 184 -15.96 -13.94 -4.45
C VAL A 184 -16.31 -12.72 -5.32
N LEU A 185 -15.64 -11.60 -5.09
CA LEU A 185 -15.67 -10.41 -5.94
C LEU A 185 -14.58 -10.52 -7.01
N CYS A 186 -14.93 -10.31 -8.27
CA CYS A 186 -14.01 -10.32 -9.40
C CYS A 186 -14.01 -8.98 -10.12
N ASP A 187 -12.82 -8.48 -10.47
CA ASP A 187 -12.72 -7.25 -11.25
C ASP A 187 -13.19 -7.38 -12.71
N ASN A 188 -13.06 -8.57 -13.31
CA ASN A 188 -13.32 -8.80 -14.73
C ASN A 188 -13.86 -10.21 -15.05
N GLN A 189 -14.43 -10.34 -16.24
CA GLN A 189 -15.08 -11.56 -16.71
C GLN A 189 -14.15 -12.78 -16.76
N LYS A 190 -12.89 -12.60 -17.19
CA LYS A 190 -11.91 -13.70 -17.28
C LYS A 190 -11.65 -14.36 -15.92
N LYS A 191 -11.57 -13.56 -14.86
CA LYS A 191 -11.42 -14.08 -13.49
C LYS A 191 -12.67 -14.82 -13.02
N ALA A 192 -13.86 -14.30 -13.34
CA ALA A 192 -15.12 -14.96 -13.05
C ALA A 192 -15.22 -16.32 -13.79
N GLU A 193 -14.87 -16.37 -15.08
CA GLU A 193 -14.82 -17.60 -15.89
C GLU A 193 -13.86 -18.64 -15.30
N THR A 194 -12.70 -18.21 -14.80
CA THR A 194 -11.73 -19.11 -14.13
C THR A 194 -12.36 -19.77 -12.89
N LEU A 195 -13.08 -19.00 -12.07
CA LEU A 195 -13.76 -19.53 -10.88
C LEU A 195 -14.95 -20.43 -11.23
N LEU A 196 -15.70 -20.08 -12.27
CA LEU A 196 -16.81 -20.90 -12.79
C LEU A 196 -16.28 -22.24 -13.30
N GLN A 197 -15.20 -22.25 -14.08
CA GLN A 197 -14.59 -23.48 -14.58
C GLN A 197 -14.11 -24.38 -13.44
N ASN A 198 -13.47 -23.81 -12.41
CA ASN A 198 -13.08 -24.55 -11.21
C ASN A 198 -14.29 -25.16 -10.50
N ARG A 199 -15.42 -24.45 -10.45
CA ARG A 199 -16.67 -24.92 -9.85
C ARG A 199 -17.29 -26.06 -10.66
N GLU A 200 -17.36 -25.92 -11.98
CA GLU A 200 -17.89 -26.91 -12.93
C GLU A 200 -17.08 -28.21 -12.89
N ASN A 201 -15.76 -28.11 -12.73
CA ASN A 201 -14.87 -29.24 -12.55
C ASN A 201 -14.94 -29.87 -11.14
N GLY A 202 -15.81 -29.37 -10.26
CA GLY A 202 -15.97 -29.88 -8.89
C GLY A 202 -14.86 -29.50 -7.92
N GLN A 203 -13.97 -28.57 -8.28
CA GLN A 203 -12.77 -28.23 -7.50
C GLN A 203 -13.06 -27.22 -6.38
N SER A 204 -14.07 -26.35 -6.53
CA SER A 204 -14.43 -25.35 -5.50
C SER A 204 -15.89 -25.49 -5.04
N PRO A 205 -16.27 -26.60 -4.38
CA PRO A 205 -17.66 -26.94 -4.14
C PRO A 205 -18.40 -26.00 -3.18
N VAL A 206 -17.67 -25.21 -2.41
CA VAL A 206 -18.21 -24.22 -1.45
C VAL A 206 -18.62 -22.91 -2.12
N LEU A 207 -18.08 -22.59 -3.30
CA LEU A 207 -18.36 -21.34 -4.01
C LEU A 207 -19.81 -21.31 -4.52
N LYS A 208 -20.56 -20.29 -4.13
CA LYS A 208 -21.99 -20.11 -4.48
C LYS A 208 -22.27 -18.80 -5.21
N THR A 209 -21.43 -17.79 -5.02
CA THR A 209 -21.68 -16.45 -5.55
C THR A 209 -20.41 -15.85 -6.13
N ILE A 210 -20.49 -15.36 -7.37
CA ILE A 210 -19.44 -14.54 -7.98
C ILE A 210 -20.06 -13.18 -8.28
N VAL A 211 -19.40 -12.12 -7.81
CA VAL A 211 -19.84 -10.73 -8.00
C VAL A 211 -18.85 -10.01 -8.89
N LEU A 212 -19.31 -9.52 -10.04
CA LEU A 212 -18.47 -8.79 -10.99
C LEU A 212 -18.47 -7.29 -10.66
N MET A 213 -17.28 -6.68 -10.58
CA MET A 213 -17.11 -5.24 -10.28
C MET A 213 -17.32 -4.35 -11.52
N ASP A 214 -17.03 -4.86 -12.71
CA ASP A 214 -17.23 -4.11 -13.96
C ASP A 214 -18.73 -3.91 -14.26
N PRO A 215 -19.10 -2.86 -15.03
CA PRO A 215 -20.49 -2.49 -15.24
C PRO A 215 -21.35 -3.67 -15.72
N PHE A 216 -22.51 -3.78 -15.09
CA PHE A 216 -23.62 -4.63 -15.50
C PHE A 216 -24.87 -3.73 -15.64
N ASP A 217 -25.93 -4.27 -16.23
CA ASP A 217 -27.11 -3.53 -16.68
C ASP A 217 -27.65 -2.50 -15.63
N PRO A 218 -27.77 -1.21 -15.96
CA PRO A 218 -28.33 -0.16 -15.10
C PRO A 218 -29.73 -0.45 -14.54
N GLN A 219 -30.54 -1.31 -15.18
CA GLN A 219 -31.86 -1.70 -14.69
C GLN A 219 -31.83 -2.46 -13.35
N LEU A 220 -30.68 -2.94 -12.88
CA LEU A 220 -30.53 -3.61 -11.58
C LEU A 220 -30.50 -2.65 -10.37
N VAL A 221 -30.07 -1.40 -10.55
CA VAL A 221 -29.92 -0.43 -9.44
C VAL A 221 -31.27 0.13 -9.00
N GLU A 222 -32.19 0.35 -9.92
CA GLU A 222 -33.55 0.82 -9.65
C GLU A 222 -34.45 -0.26 -9.01
N ARG A 223 -34.18 -1.54 -9.30
CA ARG A 223 -34.87 -2.68 -8.67
C ARG A 223 -34.48 -2.90 -7.21
N GLY A 224 -33.23 -2.59 -6.82
CA GLY A 224 -32.76 -2.76 -5.44
C GLY A 224 -33.52 -1.91 -4.41
N ALA A 225 -33.99 -0.73 -4.80
CA ALA A 225 -34.73 0.19 -3.93
C ALA A 225 -36.21 -0.22 -3.70
N GLN A 226 -36.77 -1.08 -4.56
CA GLN A 226 -38.20 -1.44 -4.54
C GLN A 226 -38.48 -2.80 -3.87
N CYS A 227 -37.46 -3.58 -3.52
CA CYS A 227 -37.59 -4.97 -3.06
C CYS A 227 -37.57 -5.18 -1.54
N GLY A 228 -37.71 -4.13 -0.71
CA GLY A 228 -37.74 -4.30 0.74
C GLY A 228 -36.42 -4.82 1.33
N VAL A 229 -35.29 -4.29 0.86
CA VAL A 229 -33.97 -4.56 1.46
C VAL A 229 -33.93 -3.96 2.86
N ASP A 230 -33.96 -4.82 3.88
CA ASP A 230 -33.70 -4.45 5.26
C ASP A 230 -32.18 -4.24 5.41
N ILE A 231 -31.72 -2.98 5.38
CA ILE A 231 -30.34 -2.63 5.73
C ILE A 231 -30.20 -2.81 7.24
N ARG A 232 -30.05 -4.06 7.67
CA ARG A 232 -29.72 -4.36 9.05
C ARG A 232 -28.26 -3.98 9.26
N ARG A 233 -28.03 -2.85 9.92
CA ARG A 233 -26.70 -2.52 10.43
C ARG A 233 -26.29 -3.61 11.40
N SER A 234 -25.32 -4.42 10.99
CA SER A 234 -24.57 -5.26 11.93
C SER A 234 -23.86 -4.34 12.92
N PRO A 235 -23.70 -4.72 14.19
CA PRO A 235 -22.79 -3.99 15.07
C PRO A 235 -21.41 -3.91 14.38
N PRO A 236 -20.74 -2.75 14.44
CA PRO A 236 -19.40 -2.60 13.89
C PRO A 236 -18.43 -3.60 14.55
N PRO A 237 -17.32 -3.95 13.87
CA PRO A 237 -16.39 -4.94 14.36
C PRO A 237 -15.74 -4.49 15.67
N LYS A 238 -15.33 -5.45 16.49
CA LYS A 238 -14.48 -5.23 17.65
C LYS A 238 -13.00 -5.26 17.24
N PRO A 239 -12.08 -4.67 18.03
CA PRO A 239 -10.64 -4.72 17.72
C PRO A 239 -10.09 -6.15 17.57
N GLU A 240 -10.61 -7.10 18.33
CA GLU A 240 -10.17 -8.50 18.35
C GLU A 240 -10.77 -9.33 17.20
N ASP A 241 -11.77 -8.80 16.50
CA ASP A 241 -12.38 -9.46 15.35
C ASP A 241 -11.38 -9.54 14.18
N LEU A 242 -11.41 -10.63 13.44
CA LEU A 242 -10.70 -10.80 12.17
C LEU A 242 -11.17 -9.75 11.17
N SER A 243 -10.19 -9.08 10.57
CA SER A 243 -10.39 -8.14 9.48
C SER A 243 -10.06 -8.80 8.13
N ILE A 244 -8.94 -9.51 8.09
CA ILE A 244 -8.43 -10.13 6.86
C ILE A 244 -7.72 -11.44 7.13
N ILE A 245 -7.83 -12.36 6.17
CA ILE A 245 -6.92 -13.50 6.03
C ILE A 245 -6.06 -13.32 4.78
N CYS A 246 -4.75 -13.15 4.96
CA CYS A 246 -3.78 -13.06 3.88
C CYS A 246 -3.14 -14.42 3.60
N PHE A 247 -3.39 -15.00 2.43
CA PHE A 247 -2.69 -16.21 2.02
C PHE A 247 -1.33 -15.90 1.41
N THR A 248 -0.31 -16.62 1.86
CA THR A 248 1.06 -16.51 1.34
C THR A 248 1.51 -17.84 0.78
N SER A 249 2.29 -17.81 -0.31
CA SER A 249 2.99 -19.00 -0.83
C SER A 249 3.96 -19.46 0.25
N GLY A 250 3.61 -20.49 1.01
CA GLY A 250 4.47 -21.02 2.06
C GLY A 250 5.81 -21.47 1.48
N THR A 251 6.87 -21.47 2.29
CA THR A 251 8.21 -21.87 1.84
C THR A 251 8.35 -23.37 1.57
N THR A 252 7.34 -24.19 1.91
CA THR A 252 7.42 -25.67 1.85
C THR A 252 6.07 -26.37 1.57
N GLY A 253 5.08 -25.73 0.94
CA GLY A 253 3.79 -26.38 0.65
C GLY A 253 2.64 -25.42 0.35
N ASP A 254 1.41 -25.88 0.59
CA ASP A 254 0.16 -25.15 0.33
C ASP A 254 0.14 -23.74 0.95
N PRO A 255 -0.60 -22.78 0.35
CA PRO A 255 -0.72 -21.44 0.88
C PRO A 255 -1.19 -21.41 2.34
N LYS A 256 -0.52 -20.62 3.20
CA LYS A 256 -0.91 -20.45 4.60
C LYS A 256 -1.66 -19.13 4.77
N GLY A 257 -2.83 -19.18 5.41
CA GLY A 257 -3.64 -18.01 5.73
C GLY A 257 -3.18 -17.35 7.03
N ALA A 258 -2.60 -16.17 6.93
CA ALA A 258 -2.30 -15.31 8.08
C ALA A 258 -3.58 -14.58 8.50
N MET A 259 -4.15 -14.96 9.65
CA MET A 259 -5.32 -14.33 10.23
C MET A 259 -4.91 -13.05 10.96
N LEU A 260 -5.47 -11.91 10.56
CA LEU A 260 -5.14 -10.60 11.13
C LEU A 260 -6.40 -9.93 11.67
N THR A 261 -6.36 -9.58 12.95
CA THR A 261 -7.44 -8.83 13.60
C THR A 261 -7.43 -7.37 13.15
N HIS A 262 -8.52 -6.65 13.41
CA HIS A 262 -8.56 -5.21 13.23
C HIS A 262 -7.46 -4.51 14.03
N GLU A 263 -7.26 -4.88 15.29
CA GLU A 263 -6.22 -4.32 16.16
C GLU A 263 -4.80 -4.56 15.59
N ASN A 264 -4.53 -5.72 14.99
CA ASN A 264 -3.21 -5.98 14.40
C ASN A 264 -2.85 -4.94 13.32
N VAL A 265 -3.80 -4.63 12.43
CA VAL A 265 -3.57 -3.67 11.33
C VAL A 265 -3.51 -2.23 11.84
N VAL A 266 -4.37 -1.88 12.80
CA VAL A 266 -4.37 -0.55 13.42
C VAL A 266 -3.08 -0.31 14.21
N SER A 267 -2.59 -1.32 14.93
CA SER A 267 -1.34 -1.26 15.68
C SER A 267 -0.14 -1.02 14.76
N ASP A 268 -0.09 -1.73 13.62
CA ASP A 268 0.96 -1.54 12.61
C ASP A 268 0.90 -0.12 12.02
N ALA A 269 -0.29 0.34 11.64
CA ALA A 269 -0.49 1.71 11.15
C ALA A 269 -0.08 2.78 12.19
N ALA A 270 -0.39 2.57 13.47
CA ALA A 270 0.03 3.47 14.55
C ALA A 270 1.56 3.51 14.68
N GLY A 271 2.23 2.36 14.54
CA GLY A 271 3.69 2.28 14.49
C GLY A 271 4.29 3.08 13.33
N VAL A 272 3.68 3.00 12.15
CA VAL A 272 4.08 3.79 10.98
C VAL A 272 3.88 5.29 11.22
N ILE A 273 2.71 5.72 11.69
CA ILE A 273 2.43 7.15 11.96
C ILE A 273 3.37 7.72 13.03
N LYS A 274 3.76 6.92 14.04
CA LYS A 274 4.72 7.38 15.05
C LYS A 274 6.15 7.47 14.49
N SER A 275 6.47 6.68 13.48
CA SER A 275 7.79 6.65 12.84
C SER A 275 7.94 7.70 11.75
N PHE A 276 6.83 8.13 11.14
CA PHE A 276 6.79 9.11 10.07
C PHE A 276 5.78 10.20 10.41
N GLU A 277 6.21 11.47 10.45
CA GLU A 277 5.25 12.57 10.41
C GLU A 277 4.48 12.51 9.08
N VAL A 278 3.21 12.13 9.16
CA VAL A 278 2.25 12.15 8.04
C VAL A 278 1.56 13.52 8.07
N PRO A 279 2.03 14.53 7.30
CA PRO A 279 1.36 15.82 7.23
C PRO A 279 0.02 15.68 6.50
N GLY A 280 -0.91 16.60 6.76
CA GLY A 280 -2.17 16.67 6.02
C GLY A 280 -1.99 17.18 4.57
N PRO A 281 -3.11 17.38 3.86
CA PRO A 281 -3.79 16.34 3.08
C PRO A 281 -2.87 15.75 1.99
N ASP A 282 -2.33 14.56 2.26
CA ASP A 282 -1.47 13.83 1.34
C ASP A 282 -2.24 13.07 0.24
N VAL A 283 -1.54 12.73 -0.84
CA VAL A 283 -2.03 11.83 -1.89
C VAL A 283 -1.00 10.73 -2.16
N SER A 284 -1.46 9.47 -2.16
CA SER A 284 -0.63 8.32 -2.52
C SER A 284 -1.09 7.69 -3.81
N ILE A 285 -0.14 7.04 -4.51
CA ILE A 285 -0.45 6.18 -5.65
C ILE A 285 -0.54 4.71 -5.22
N SER A 286 -1.67 4.07 -5.53
CA SER A 286 -1.87 2.64 -5.29
C SER A 286 -1.46 1.82 -6.51
N PHE A 287 -0.33 1.14 -6.40
CA PHE A 287 0.19 0.22 -7.43
C PHE A 287 0.80 -1.06 -6.85
N LEU A 288 1.12 -1.07 -5.55
CA LEU A 288 1.52 -2.30 -4.85
C LEU A 288 0.26 -3.14 -4.63
N PRO A 289 0.31 -4.48 -4.80
CA PRO A 289 -0.89 -5.30 -4.75
C PRO A 289 -1.69 -5.14 -3.45
N LEU A 290 -2.97 -4.80 -3.55
CA LEU A 290 -3.86 -4.64 -2.39
C LEU A 290 -4.10 -5.94 -1.61
N ALA A 291 -3.87 -7.08 -2.24
CA ALA A 291 -3.86 -8.37 -1.57
C ALA A 291 -2.67 -8.56 -0.61
N HIS A 292 -1.65 -7.69 -0.67
CA HIS A 292 -0.50 -7.70 0.22
C HIS A 292 -0.65 -6.66 1.35
N MET A 293 -0.29 -7.03 2.58
CA MET A 293 -0.46 -6.15 3.76
C MET A 293 0.27 -4.81 3.66
N PHE A 294 1.40 -4.76 2.95
CA PHE A 294 2.13 -3.51 2.76
C PHE A 294 1.24 -2.38 2.20
N GLU A 295 0.58 -2.59 1.06
CA GLU A 295 -0.30 -1.55 0.48
C GLU A 295 -1.45 -1.21 1.42
N ARG A 296 -2.03 -2.22 2.09
CA ARG A 296 -3.17 -2.06 3.01
C ARG A 296 -2.80 -1.19 4.21
N VAL A 297 -1.62 -1.38 4.80
CA VAL A 297 -1.14 -0.58 5.92
C VAL A 297 -0.89 0.86 5.48
N VAL A 298 -0.30 1.06 4.29
CA VAL A 298 -0.13 2.41 3.72
C VAL A 298 -1.48 3.11 3.58
N GLN A 299 -2.49 2.43 3.03
CA GLN A 299 -3.83 3.02 2.90
C GLN A 299 -4.52 3.26 4.25
N THR A 300 -4.35 2.36 5.22
CA THR A 300 -4.86 2.54 6.58
C THR A 300 -4.29 3.80 7.22
N VAL A 301 -2.98 4.05 7.07
CA VAL A 301 -2.33 5.28 7.52
C VAL A 301 -2.92 6.51 6.82
N LEU A 302 -3.09 6.47 5.50
CA LEU A 302 -3.66 7.56 4.73
C LEU A 302 -5.09 7.89 5.14
N TYR A 303 -5.94 6.87 5.29
CA TYR A 303 -7.33 7.05 5.71
C TYR A 303 -7.42 7.63 7.12
N SER A 304 -6.53 7.24 8.05
CA SER A 304 -6.50 7.82 9.40
C SER A 304 -6.25 9.35 9.41
N ALA A 305 -5.60 9.86 8.36
CA ALA A 305 -5.28 11.27 8.16
C ALA A 305 -6.26 12.00 7.22
N GLY A 306 -7.28 11.31 6.69
CA GLY A 306 -8.21 11.89 5.69
C GLY A 306 -7.56 12.18 4.34
N ALA A 307 -6.43 11.53 4.03
CA ALA A 307 -5.72 11.65 2.77
C ALA A 307 -6.45 10.94 1.61
N LYS A 308 -5.92 11.00 0.39
CA LYS A 308 -6.55 10.40 -0.79
C LYS A 308 -5.61 9.44 -1.53
N VAL A 309 -6.19 8.44 -2.19
CA VAL A 309 -5.47 7.38 -2.89
C VAL A 309 -5.85 7.40 -4.36
N GLY A 310 -4.88 7.60 -5.25
CA GLY A 310 -5.05 7.46 -6.69
C GLY A 310 -4.58 6.08 -7.17
N PHE A 311 -5.46 5.32 -7.82
CA PHE A 311 -5.16 4.02 -8.41
C PHE A 311 -4.45 4.17 -9.75
N PHE A 312 -3.36 3.42 -9.92
CA PHE A 312 -2.70 3.27 -11.22
C PHE A 312 -3.63 2.62 -12.25
N GLN A 313 -3.29 2.75 -13.53
CA GLN A 313 -4.13 2.26 -14.63
C GLN A 313 -4.11 0.72 -14.84
N GLY A 314 -3.54 -0.04 -13.91
CA GLY A 314 -3.41 -1.50 -14.01
C GLY A 314 -2.18 -1.99 -14.77
N ASP A 315 -1.45 -1.10 -15.45
CA ASP A 315 -0.20 -1.43 -16.16
C ASP A 315 0.98 -0.67 -15.54
N ILE A 316 1.92 -1.41 -14.96
CA ILE A 316 3.12 -0.85 -14.33
C ILE A 316 3.99 -0.03 -15.30
N ARG A 317 3.89 -0.28 -16.61
CA ARG A 317 4.60 0.50 -17.64
C ARG A 317 4.07 1.92 -17.75
N LEU A 318 2.81 2.15 -17.38
CA LEU A 318 2.14 3.45 -17.38
C LEU A 318 2.29 4.19 -16.05
N LEU A 319 2.89 3.57 -15.02
CA LEU A 319 3.09 4.20 -13.72
C LEU A 319 3.77 5.59 -13.79
N PRO A 320 4.76 5.86 -14.66
CA PRO A 320 5.31 7.20 -14.81
C PRO A 320 4.29 8.25 -15.28
N ASP A 321 3.35 7.88 -16.15
CA ASP A 321 2.26 8.75 -16.60
C ASP A 321 1.25 9.00 -15.47
N ASP A 322 0.95 7.95 -14.70
CA ASP A 322 0.10 8.05 -13.51
C ASP A 322 0.70 8.96 -12.45
N MET A 323 1.99 8.82 -12.15
CA MET A 323 2.68 9.71 -11.22
C MET A 323 2.73 11.15 -11.73
N LYS A 324 2.95 11.35 -13.04
CA LYS A 324 2.93 12.69 -13.64
C LYS A 324 1.57 13.36 -13.48
N THR A 325 0.49 12.60 -13.63
CA THR A 325 -0.88 13.13 -13.55
C THR A 325 -1.35 13.28 -12.10
N LEU A 326 -1.05 12.32 -11.23
CA LEU A 326 -1.50 12.30 -9.83
C LEU A 326 -0.67 13.24 -8.94
N GLN A 327 0.62 13.40 -9.23
CA GLN A 327 1.59 14.10 -8.38
C GLN A 327 1.54 13.60 -6.92
N PRO A 328 1.80 12.30 -6.67
CA PRO A 328 1.70 11.74 -5.32
C PRO A 328 2.70 12.39 -4.37
N THR A 329 2.25 12.75 -3.16
CA THR A 329 3.11 13.25 -2.09
C THR A 329 3.70 12.11 -1.27
N ILE A 330 3.03 10.95 -1.24
CA ILE A 330 3.48 9.70 -0.65
C ILE A 330 3.66 8.65 -1.75
N PHE A 331 4.85 8.05 -1.83
CA PHE A 331 5.15 7.01 -2.81
C PHE A 331 5.66 5.75 -2.10
N PRO A 332 4.80 4.74 -1.86
CA PRO A 332 5.23 3.48 -1.27
C PRO A 332 6.04 2.68 -2.29
N VAL A 333 7.25 2.24 -1.92
CA VAL A 333 8.14 1.58 -2.88
C VAL A 333 8.85 0.38 -2.29
N VAL A 334 9.06 -0.63 -3.15
CA VAL A 334 9.83 -1.85 -2.85
C VAL A 334 11.23 -1.80 -3.50
N PRO A 335 12.25 -2.46 -2.92
CA PRO A 335 13.63 -2.41 -3.43
C PRO A 335 13.78 -2.76 -4.91
N ARG A 336 13.01 -3.75 -5.39
CA ARG A 336 13.05 -4.17 -6.80
C ARG A 336 12.71 -3.04 -7.77
N LEU A 337 11.78 -2.16 -7.40
CA LEU A 337 11.43 -1.00 -8.24
C LEU A 337 12.56 0.04 -8.21
N LEU A 338 13.15 0.30 -7.04
CA LEU A 338 14.30 1.20 -6.90
C LEU A 338 15.48 0.72 -7.75
N ASN A 339 15.80 -0.57 -7.72
CA ASN A 339 16.85 -1.16 -8.55
C ASN A 339 16.58 -0.95 -10.04
N ARG A 340 15.34 -1.15 -10.48
CA ARG A 340 14.95 -0.92 -11.89
C ARG A 340 15.09 0.55 -12.30
N VAL A 341 14.75 1.47 -11.42
CA VAL A 341 14.94 2.92 -11.65
C VAL A 341 16.44 3.24 -11.70
N TYR A 342 17.22 2.72 -10.76
CA TYR A 342 18.67 2.87 -10.72
C TYR A 342 19.31 2.37 -12.01
N ASP A 343 19.03 1.15 -12.45
CA ASP A 343 19.57 0.57 -13.68
C ASP A 343 19.25 1.44 -14.90
N LYS A 344 18.02 1.97 -14.98
CA LYS A 344 17.58 2.82 -16.09
C LYS A 344 18.30 4.17 -16.10
N VAL A 345 18.53 4.77 -14.92
CA VAL A 345 19.27 6.03 -14.78
C VAL A 345 20.76 5.82 -15.03
N SER A 346 21.35 4.77 -14.48
CA SER A 346 22.77 4.42 -14.64
C SER A 346 23.11 4.11 -16.09
N ARG A 347 22.24 3.42 -16.84
CA ARG A 347 22.41 3.19 -18.29
C ARG A 347 22.28 4.48 -19.11
N ARG A 348 21.44 5.43 -18.68
CA ARG A 348 21.30 6.75 -19.34
C ARG A 348 22.43 7.72 -19.03
N ARG A 349 23.23 7.50 -17.98
CA ARG A 349 24.38 8.36 -17.63
C ARG A 349 25.55 8.32 -18.63
N VAL A 350 25.48 7.52 -19.70
CA VAL A 350 26.43 7.62 -20.82
C VAL A 350 26.07 8.77 -21.78
N LEU A 351 24.86 9.32 -21.77
CA LEU A 351 24.51 10.48 -22.59
C LEU A 351 23.37 11.29 -21.93
N VAL A 352 23.61 12.58 -21.68
CA VAL A 352 22.65 13.63 -21.24
C VAL A 352 22.58 13.89 -19.73
N CYS A 353 23.16 15.04 -19.36
CA CYS A 353 22.96 15.75 -18.11
C CYS A 353 21.49 16.26 -17.95
N ARG A 354 20.96 16.06 -16.73
CA ARG A 354 20.23 17.06 -15.91
C ARG A 354 18.74 17.41 -16.08
N SER A 355 17.88 16.73 -16.84
CA SER A 355 16.47 17.22 -16.99
C SER A 355 15.30 16.35 -16.52
N ALA A 356 15.47 15.22 -15.81
CA ALA A 356 14.38 14.24 -15.70
C ALA A 356 13.76 13.91 -14.31
N LEU A 357 14.22 14.48 -13.18
CA LEU A 357 13.67 14.09 -11.86
C LEU A 357 13.45 15.30 -10.95
N ASN A 358 12.42 16.09 -11.25
CA ASN A 358 11.74 16.91 -10.25
C ASN A 358 10.65 16.03 -9.61
N ILE A 359 11.03 15.25 -8.61
CA ILE A 359 10.08 14.52 -7.76
C ILE A 359 10.15 15.16 -6.37
N ASN A 360 9.17 16.01 -6.05
CA ASN A 360 8.97 16.61 -4.72
C ASN A 360 8.17 15.69 -3.78
N SER A 361 8.18 14.37 -3.99
CA SER A 361 7.43 13.40 -3.17
C SER A 361 8.25 12.91 -1.98
N LYS A 362 7.62 12.70 -0.82
CA LYS A 362 8.22 11.93 0.28
C LYS A 362 8.29 10.46 -0.15
N LEU A 363 9.50 9.94 -0.29
CA LEU A 363 9.74 8.54 -0.66
C LEU A 363 9.57 7.67 0.58
N LEU A 364 8.53 6.83 0.63
CA LEU A 364 8.34 5.85 1.69
C LEU A 364 8.92 4.51 1.22
N VAL A 365 10.20 4.25 1.54
CA VAL A 365 10.84 2.97 1.26
C VAL A 365 10.62 2.03 2.43
N LEU A 366 9.81 0.99 2.22
CA LEU A 366 9.67 -0.11 3.18
C LEU A 366 10.16 -1.40 2.49
N SER A 367 11.21 -2.03 3.05
CA SER A 367 11.74 -3.30 2.54
C SER A 367 11.19 -4.46 3.38
N PHE A 368 10.48 -5.36 2.71
CA PHE A 368 9.95 -6.59 3.30
C PHE A 368 10.80 -7.77 2.84
N GLN A 369 11.60 -8.31 3.75
CA GLN A 369 12.07 -9.69 3.66
C GLN A 369 11.41 -10.44 4.81
N THR A 370 10.78 -11.56 4.46
CA THR A 370 10.12 -12.54 5.34
C THR A 370 10.62 -12.50 6.77
N THR A 371 9.74 -12.04 7.68
CA THR A 371 9.96 -11.89 9.12
C THR A 371 11.12 -10.96 9.43
N VAL A 372 10.84 -9.74 9.92
CA VAL A 372 11.78 -8.67 10.34
C VAL A 372 11.98 -7.52 9.34
N PHE A 373 11.57 -6.32 9.78
CA PHE A 373 11.65 -5.03 9.08
C PHE A 373 13.10 -4.50 8.96
N TYR A 374 13.58 -4.28 7.73
CA TYR A 374 14.82 -3.55 7.45
C TYR A 374 14.54 -2.32 6.56
N PHE A 375 15.19 -1.20 6.86
CA PHE A 375 15.27 -0.03 5.98
C PHE A 375 16.62 -0.04 5.28
N ILE A 376 16.65 -0.05 3.95
CA ILE A 376 17.88 0.14 3.18
C ILE A 376 17.83 1.51 2.51
N PHE A 377 18.67 2.42 3.01
CA PHE A 377 19.37 3.40 2.18
C PHE A 377 20.86 3.16 2.38
N GLY A 378 21.47 2.45 1.44
CA GLY A 378 22.91 2.47 1.21
C GLY A 378 23.09 2.87 -0.25
N ILE A 379 23.82 3.96 -0.48
CA ILE A 379 24.43 4.25 -1.78
C ILE A 379 25.51 3.20 -2.03
#